data_AF-A0A9D2FZJ0-F1
#
_entry.id   AF-A0A9D2FZJ0-F1
#
_cell.length_a   1.000
_cell.length_b   1.000
_cell.length_c   1.000
_cell.angle_alpha   90.00
_cell.angle_beta   90.00
_cell.angle_gamma   90.00
#
_symmetry.space_group_name_H-M   'P 1'
#
loop_
_entity.id
_entity.type
_entity.pdbx_description
1 polymer ?
#
loop_
_entity_poly.entity_id
_entity_poly.type
_entity_poly.pdbx_seq_one_letter_code
_entity_poly.pdbx_strand_id
1 'polypeptide(L)' 'SEVLKIQNEFGSFCEYLWQFTDHKQIINHSGVRLTKSSLSDEVTKDLKKRGFKFIGTVTIYSYLQAIGIINDHEKTCDFR' A
#
# COMPACT_ATOMS: atom_id res chain seq x y z
N SER A 1 16.65 -1.96 12.20
CA SER A 1 15.72 -1.48 11.16
C SER A 1 14.48 -2.35 11.18
N GLU A 2 13.31 -1.74 11.25
CA GLU A 2 11.99 -2.39 11.21
C GLU A 2 11.79 -3.12 9.89
N VAL A 3 12.33 -2.58 8.79
CA VAL A 3 12.31 -3.22 7.45
C VAL A 3 13.08 -4.54 7.44
N LEU A 4 14.25 -4.62 8.09
CA LEU A 4 15.03 -5.87 8.16
C LEU A 4 14.25 -6.98 8.89
N LYS A 5 13.46 -6.63 9.92
CA LYS A 5 12.60 -7.60 10.63
C LYS A 5 11.54 -8.18 9.69
N ILE A 6 10.89 -7.32 8.90
CA ILE A 6 9.93 -7.76 7.88
C ILE A 6 10.61 -8.62 6.82
N GLN A 7 11.78 -8.23 6.32
CA GLN A 7 12.52 -9.02 5.34
C GLN A 7 12.90 -10.41 5.88
N ASN A 8 13.24 -10.53 7.17
CA ASN A 8 13.51 -11.83 7.78
C ASN A 8 12.26 -12.71 7.93
N GLU A 9 11.07 -12.12 8.11
CA GLU A 9 9.80 -12.86 8.32
C GLU A 9 9.10 -13.20 6.99
N PHE A 10 9.15 -12.30 6.01
CA PHE A 10 8.41 -12.40 4.74
C PHE A 10 9.33 -12.52 3.52
N GLY A 11 10.64 -12.65 3.72
CA GLY A 11 11.65 -12.67 2.65
C GLY A 11 11.98 -11.29 2.09
N SER A 12 10.99 -10.46 1.78
CA SER A 12 11.21 -9.08 1.34
C SER A 12 10.12 -8.11 1.80
N PHE A 13 10.45 -6.81 1.83
CA PHE A 13 9.46 -5.77 2.12
C PHE A 13 8.42 -5.64 1.01
N CYS A 14 8.80 -5.94 -0.23
CA CYS A 14 7.89 -5.98 -1.38
C CYS A 14 6.84 -7.08 -1.20
N GLU A 15 7.31 -8.30 -0.93
CA GLU A 15 6.46 -9.48 -0.70
C GLU A 15 5.47 -9.24 0.45
N TYR A 16 5.97 -8.67 1.55
CA TYR A 16 5.14 -8.27 2.68
C TYR A 16 4.02 -7.29 2.30
N LEU A 17 4.24 -6.36 1.37
CA LEU A 17 3.19 -5.42 0.96
C LEU A 17 2.18 -6.05 -0.01
N TRP A 18 2.66 -6.87 -0.95
CA TRP A 18 1.80 -7.53 -1.94
C TRP A 18 0.87 -8.59 -1.33
N GLN A 19 1.24 -9.19 -0.20
CA GLN A 19 0.37 -10.16 0.47
C GLN A 19 -0.97 -9.54 0.93
N PHE A 20 -1.01 -8.23 1.23
CA PHE A 20 -2.25 -7.56 1.66
C PHE A 20 -3.29 -7.47 0.54
N THR A 21 -2.90 -7.76 -0.70
CA THR A 21 -3.78 -7.73 -1.87
C THR A 21 -3.79 -9.06 -2.61
N ASP A 22 -3.37 -10.16 -1.97
CA ASP A 22 -3.20 -11.47 -2.60
C ASP A 22 -2.37 -11.40 -3.89
N HIS A 23 -1.34 -10.54 -3.91
CA HIS A 23 -0.48 -10.28 -5.07
C HIS A 23 -1.23 -9.75 -6.30
N LYS A 24 -2.38 -9.10 -6.09
CA LYS A 24 -3.16 -8.46 -7.15
C LYS A 24 -3.10 -6.95 -7.01
N GLN A 25 -3.01 -6.27 -8.14
CA GLN A 25 -3.13 -4.82 -8.18
C GLN A 25 -4.58 -4.41 -7.92
N ILE A 26 -4.78 -3.41 -7.05
CA ILE A 26 -6.10 -2.84 -6.79
C ILE A 26 -6.34 -1.72 -7.79
N ILE A 27 -7.35 -1.86 -8.64
CA ILE A 27 -7.70 -0.87 -9.66
C ILE A 27 -8.99 -0.15 -9.24
N ASN A 28 -8.93 1.18 -9.10
CA ASN A 28 -10.12 1.98 -8.83
C ASN A 28 -10.83 2.35 -10.14
N HIS A 29 -12.07 1.90 -10.30
CA HIS A 29 -12.87 2.16 -11.51
C HIS A 29 -13.88 3.31 -11.35
N SER A 30 -14.02 3.84 -10.13
CA SER A 30 -15.04 4.85 -9.81
C SER A 30 -14.76 6.23 -10.41
N GLY A 31 -13.49 6.52 -10.74
CA GLY A 31 -13.06 7.88 -11.14
C GLY A 31 -13.05 8.88 -9.98
N VAL A 32 -13.33 8.42 -8.75
CA VAL A 32 -13.25 9.24 -7.54
C VAL A 32 -11.84 9.16 -6.99
N ARG A 33 -11.21 10.33 -6.78
CA ARG A 33 -9.91 10.42 -6.13
C ARG A 33 -10.05 10.13 -4.65
N LEU A 34 -9.57 8.97 -4.23
CA LEU A 34 -9.54 8.58 -2.82
C LEU A 34 -8.24 9.08 -2.18
N THR A 35 -8.27 9.26 -0.86
CA THR A 35 -7.10 9.64 -0.05
C THR A 35 -6.75 8.57 0.98
N LYS A 36 -7.62 7.56 1.14
CA LYS A 36 -7.48 6.42 2.04
C LYS A 36 -8.38 5.27 1.56
N SER A 37 -8.11 4.07 2.04
CA SER A 37 -8.90 2.86 1.79
C SER A 37 -8.85 1.93 3.00
N SER A 38 -9.70 0.91 3.02
CA SER A 38 -9.60 -0.19 4.00
C SER A 38 -8.23 -0.86 3.98
N LEU A 39 -7.66 -1.05 2.79
CA LEU A 39 -6.31 -1.58 2.60
C LEU A 39 -5.24 -0.70 3.27
N SER A 40 -5.29 0.62 3.06
CA SER A 40 -4.31 1.51 3.68
C SER A 40 -4.46 1.59 5.20
N ASP A 41 -5.69 1.47 5.72
CA ASP A 41 -5.95 1.38 7.16
C ASP A 41 -5.32 0.10 7.76
N GLU A 42 -5.49 -1.03 7.08
CA GLU A 42 -4.92 -2.32 7.49
C GLU A 42 -3.40 -2.32 7.49
N VAL A 43 -2.79 -1.93 6.37
CA VAL A 43 -1.32 -1.84 6.22
C VAL A 43 -0.75 -0.87 7.26
N THR A 44 -1.39 0.29 7.48
CA THR A 44 -0.96 1.25 8.51
C THR A 44 -0.99 0.63 9.90
N LYS A 45 -2.05 -0.11 10.23
CA LYS A 45 -2.22 -0.74 11.55
C LYS A 45 -1.12 -1.78 11.78
N ASP A 46 -0.81 -2.59 10.78
CA ASP A 46 0.23 -3.62 10.90
C ASP A 46 1.64 -3.01 11.00
N LEU A 47 1.97 -2.05 10.13
CA LEU A 47 3.25 -1.33 10.19
C LEU A 47 3.45 -0.61 11.53
N LYS A 48 2.39 -0.01 12.11
CA LYS A 48 2.46 0.61 13.45
C LYS A 48 2.77 -0.41 14.53
N LYS A 49 2.14 -1.60 14.49
CA LYS A 49 2.46 -2.70 15.43
C LYS A 49 3.91 -3.15 15.31
N ARG A 50 4.47 -3.10 14.09
CA ARG A 50 5.86 -3.47 13.80
C ARG A 50 6.88 -2.38 14.14
N GLY A 51 6.44 -1.24 14.67
CA GLY A 51 7.30 -0.18 15.20
C GLY A 51 7.56 0.99 14.24
N PHE A 52 6.93 1.01 13.06
CA PHE A 52 7.04 2.14 12.14
C PHE A 52 6.38 3.39 12.74
N LYS A 53 7.03 4.54 12.57
CA LYS A 53 6.59 5.85 13.07
C LYS A 53 6.32 6.80 11.91
N PHE A 54 5.58 7.88 12.18
CA PHE A 54 5.19 8.89 11.18
C PHE A 54 4.39 8.34 9.97
N ILE A 55 3.66 7.24 10.19
CA ILE A 55 2.80 6.62 9.18
C ILE A 55 1.33 6.79 9.54
N GLY A 56 0.58 7.44 8.65
CA GLY A 56 -0.88 7.53 8.68
C GLY A 56 -1.50 6.85 7.46
N THR A 57 -2.80 6.56 7.53
CA THR A 57 -3.52 5.89 6.43
C THR A 57 -3.39 6.63 5.10
N VAL A 58 -3.39 7.97 5.12
CA VAL A 58 -3.22 8.79 3.92
C VAL A 58 -1.82 8.64 3.32
N THR A 59 -0.79 8.63 4.18
CA THR A 59 0.60 8.43 3.75
C THR A 59 0.80 7.04 3.17
N ILE A 60 0.27 6.00 3.83
CA ILE A 60 0.36 4.63 3.34
C ILE A 60 -0.43 4.45 2.05
N TYR A 61 -1.62 5.05 1.94
CA TYR A 61 -2.39 5.03 0.70
C TYR A 61 -1.61 5.64 -0.47
N SER A 62 -1.04 6.83 -0.27
CA SER A 62 -0.23 7.51 -1.27
C SER A 62 1.02 6.70 -1.64
N TYR A 63 1.64 6.04 -0.66
CA TYR A 63 2.78 5.16 -0.90
C TYR A 63 2.39 3.93 -1.74
N LEU A 64 1.29 3.25 -1.41
CA LEU A 64 0.77 2.10 -2.16
C LEU A 64 0.39 2.46 -3.61
N GLN A 65 -0.10 3.68 -3.83
CA GLN A 65 -0.30 4.23 -5.18
C GLN A 65 1.04 4.42 -5.90
N ALA A 66 2.02 5.07 -5.26
CA ALA A 66 3.30 5.38 -5.88
C ALA A 66 4.10 4.13 -6.29
N ILE A 67 3.96 3.03 -5.55
CA ILE A 67 4.62 1.76 -5.86
C ILE A 67 3.78 0.81 -6.73
N GLY A 68 2.58 1.23 -7.15
CA GLY A 68 1.75 0.50 -8.10
C GLY A 68 0.93 -0.67 -7.53
N ILE A 69 0.86 -0.83 -6.19
CA ILE A 69 -0.09 -1.78 -5.57
C ILE A 69 -1.53 -1.30 -5.78
N ILE A 70 -1.73 0.02 -5.72
CA ILE A 70 -2.99 0.67 -6.07
C ILE A 70 -2.80 1.43 -7.39
N ASN A 71 -3.62 1.10 -8.38
CA ASN A 71 -3.72 1.85 -9.63
C ASN A 71 -4.98 2.72 -9.60
N ASP A 72 -4.73 4.00 -9.32
CA ASP A 72 -5.75 5.05 -9.22
C ASP A 72 -5.63 6.07 -10.36
N HIS A 73 -4.96 5.70 -11.46
CA HIS A 73 -4.86 6.56 -12.64
C HIS A 73 -6.26 6.87 -13.20
N GLU A 74 -6.44 8.13 -13.62
CA GLU A 74 -7.68 8.56 -14.25
C GLU A 74 -7.97 7.73 -15.52
N LYS A 75 -9.26 7.56 -15.85
CA LYS A 75 -9.67 6.75 -17.03
C LYS A 75 -9.07 7.24 -18.34
N THR A 76 -8.76 8.53 -18.41
CA THR A 76 -8.20 9.23 -19.57
C THR A 76 -6.67 9.34 -19.50
N CYS A 77 -6.02 8.72 -18.52
CA CYS A 77 -4.56 8.73 -18.40
C CYS A 77 -3.94 7.67 -19.31
N ASP A 78 -2.97 8.06 -20.14
CA ASP A 78 -2.28 7.16 -21.07
C ASP A 78 -1.38 6.11 -20.38
N PHE A 79 -1.13 6.27 -19.08
CA PHE A 79 -0.25 5.40 -18.28
C PHE A 79 -1.02 4.50 -17.31
N ARG A 80 -2.30 4.24 -17.59
CA ARG A 80 -3.13 3.37 -16.77
C ARG A 80 -2.73 1.91 -16.85
#